data_AF-A0A354BQ55-F1
#
_entry.id   AF-A0A354BQ55-F1
#
_cell.length_a   1.000
_cell.length_b   1.000
_cell.length_c   1.000
_cell.angle_alpha   90.00
_cell.angle_beta   90.00
_cell.angle_gamma   90.00
#
_symmetry.space_group_name_H-M   'P 1'
#
loop_
_entity.id
_entity.type
_entity.pdbx_description
1 polymer ?
#
loop_
_entity_poly.entity_id
_entity_poly.type
_entity_poly.pdbx_seq_one_letter_code
_entity_poly.pdbx_strand_id
1 'polypeptide(L)'
;KTLMPVGSYEKGKSPYGVYDMAGNVWEWVNDWYDPDYYAASPSRNPQGPSSGKFKVIRGGSWDLTPENLRSARRDLNTPSTTDYDSPAYRNFNSGFRCAKNQ
;
A
#
# COMPACT_ATOMS: atom_id res chain seq x y z
N LYS A 1 1.06 -4.54 19.16
CA LYS A 1 0.42 -3.39 18.48
C LYS A 1 -0.85 -3.90 17.82
N THR A 2 -1.88 -3.08 17.60
CA THR A 2 -3.17 -3.50 17.00
C THR A 2 -3.71 -2.39 16.11
N LEU A 3 -4.76 -2.69 15.33
CA LEU A 3 -5.51 -1.73 14.52
C LEU A 3 -6.15 -0.66 15.41
N MET A 4 -6.08 0.59 14.95
CA MET A 4 -6.69 1.73 15.63
C MET A 4 -7.87 2.26 14.82
N PRO A 5 -8.91 2.84 15.46
CA PRO A 5 -9.95 3.56 14.73
C PRO A 5 -9.34 4.61 13.80
N VAL A 6 -9.87 4.71 12.58
CA VAL A 6 -9.38 5.68 11.59
C VAL A 6 -9.44 7.10 12.17
N GLY A 7 -8.38 7.87 11.98
CA GLY A 7 -8.29 9.23 12.48
C GLY A 7 -7.97 9.36 13.97
N SER A 8 -7.57 8.27 14.65
CA SER A 8 -7.12 8.32 16.04
C SER A 8 -5.90 9.24 16.26
N TYR A 9 -5.14 9.54 15.19
CA TYR A 9 -3.91 10.31 15.25
C TYR A 9 -4.03 11.64 14.49
N GLU A 10 -4.63 12.65 15.12
CA GLU A 10 -4.84 13.97 14.49
C GLU A 10 -3.54 14.62 13.99
N LYS A 11 -2.47 14.52 14.78
CA LYS A 11 -1.14 15.06 14.41
C LYS A 11 -0.49 14.32 13.24
N GLY A 12 -0.97 13.13 12.90
CA GLY A 12 -0.49 12.31 11.78
C GLY A 12 -1.23 12.54 10.47
N LYS A 13 -2.23 13.43 10.45
CA LYS A 13 -2.98 13.81 9.25
C LYS A 13 -2.04 14.46 8.23
N SER A 14 -2.12 14.01 6.97
CA SER A 14 -1.32 14.60 5.90
C SER A 14 -1.73 16.06 5.62
N PRO A 15 -0.89 16.87 4.95
CA PRO A 15 -1.26 18.22 4.51
C PRO A 15 -2.51 18.27 3.62
N TYR A 16 -2.91 17.15 3.03
CA TYR A 16 -4.12 17.00 2.21
C TYR A 16 -5.35 16.54 3.01
N GLY A 17 -5.22 16.42 4.33
CA GLY A 17 -6.29 16.03 5.23
C GLY A 17 -6.55 14.53 5.32
N VAL A 18 -5.62 13.69 4.86
CA VAL A 18 -5.78 12.23 4.84
C VAL A 18 -5.07 11.60 6.04
N TYR A 19 -5.81 10.79 6.81
CA TYR A 19 -5.32 10.09 8.00
C TYR A 19 -4.69 8.74 7.66
N ASP A 20 -3.83 8.26 8.55
CA ASP A 20 -3.34 6.87 8.59
C ASP A 20 -2.61 6.44 7.31
N MET A 21 -1.99 7.39 6.58
CA MET A 21 -1.18 7.11 5.39
C MET A 21 0.14 6.40 5.70
N ALA A 22 0.54 6.35 6.97
CA ALA A 22 1.74 5.69 7.48
C ALA A 22 1.39 4.84 8.71
N GLY A 23 1.27 3.53 8.54
CA GLY A 23 0.86 2.59 9.58
C GLY A 23 -0.65 2.28 9.56
N ASN A 24 -1.16 1.78 10.68
CA ASN A 24 -2.48 1.14 10.81
C ASN A 24 -2.60 -0.11 9.92
N VAL A 25 -2.81 0.02 8.62
CA VAL A 25 -2.87 -1.12 7.68
C VAL A 25 -2.11 -0.82 6.41
N TRP A 26 -1.57 -1.87 5.80
CA TRP A 26 -1.16 -1.80 4.40
C TRP A 26 -2.37 -1.47 3.54
N GLU A 27 -2.24 -0.51 2.62
CA GLU A 27 -3.32 -0.14 1.71
C GLU A 27 -3.03 -0.66 0.29
N TRP A 28 -3.93 -1.47 -0.24
CA TRP A 28 -3.90 -1.93 -1.63
C TRP A 28 -3.99 -0.78 -2.64
N VAL A 29 -3.24 -0.91 -3.73
CA VAL A 29 -3.30 -0.03 -4.91
C VAL A 29 -3.58 -0.87 -6.16
N ASN A 30 -4.19 -0.26 -7.19
CA ASN A 30 -4.55 -0.94 -8.43
C ASN A 30 -3.34 -1.48 -9.22
N ASP A 31 -2.18 -0.86 -9.08
CA ASP A 31 -0.96 -1.15 -9.84
C ASP A 31 -0.43 -2.56 -9.56
N TRP A 32 0.11 -3.19 -10.61
CA TRP A 32 0.96 -4.36 -10.47
C TRP A 32 2.34 -3.96 -9.91
N TYR A 33 2.90 -4.80 -9.05
CA TYR A 33 4.25 -4.60 -8.54
C TYR A 33 5.28 -5.02 -9.59
N ASP A 34 6.20 -4.09 -9.84
CA ASP A 34 7.39 -4.27 -10.65
C ASP A 34 8.47 -3.38 -10.00
N PRO A 35 9.63 -3.96 -9.62
CA PRO A 35 10.72 -3.23 -8.99
C PRO A 35 11.37 -2.19 -9.91
N ASP A 36 11.36 -2.43 -11.23
CA ASP A 36 12.06 -1.62 -12.24
C ASP A 36 11.13 -0.64 -12.96
N TYR A 37 9.81 -0.69 -12.69
CA TYR A 37 8.81 0.13 -13.38
C TYR A 37 9.15 1.62 -13.44
N TYR A 38 9.77 2.18 -12.40
CA TYR A 38 10.13 3.60 -12.37
C TYR A 38 11.20 4.00 -13.39
N ALA A 39 12.02 3.06 -13.87
CA ALA A 39 13.00 3.34 -14.92
C ALA A 39 12.36 3.61 -16.29
N ALA A 40 11.14 3.11 -16.53
CA ALA A 40 10.42 3.23 -17.81
C ALA A 40 9.02 3.87 -17.65
N SER A 41 8.68 4.40 -16.48
CA SER A 41 7.35 4.91 -16.19
C SER A 41 7.06 6.20 -16.98
N PRO A 42 5.86 6.33 -17.59
CA PRO A 42 5.48 7.58 -18.22
C PRO A 42 5.32 8.69 -17.16
N SER A 43 5.71 9.92 -17.52
CA SER A 43 5.70 11.06 -16.59
C SER A 43 4.29 11.54 -16.21
N ARG A 44 3.28 11.22 -17.02
CA ARG A 44 1.89 11.64 -16.82
C ARG A 44 0.98 10.43 -16.64
N ASN A 45 0.30 10.38 -15.49
CA ASN A 45 -0.70 9.37 -15.14
C ASN A 45 -0.26 7.91 -15.40
N PRO A 46 0.89 7.47 -14.84
CA PRO A 46 1.31 6.08 -14.97
C PRO A 46 0.28 5.13 -14.38
N GLN A 47 -0.04 4.07 -15.11
CA GLN A 47 -1.06 3.07 -14.72
C GLN A 47 -0.44 1.80 -14.11
N GLY A 48 0.87 1.80 -13.85
CA GLY A 48 1.63 0.60 -13.52
C GLY A 48 1.93 -0.26 -14.77
N PRO A 49 2.59 -1.42 -14.58
CA PRO A 49 2.72 -2.45 -15.61
C PRO A 49 1.35 -2.97 -16.08
N SER A 50 1.26 -3.51 -17.31
CA SER A 50 0.01 -4.10 -17.82
C SER A 50 -0.38 -5.41 -17.13
N SER A 51 0.60 -6.13 -16.57
CA SER A 51 0.44 -7.41 -15.89
C SER A 51 1.48 -7.57 -14.79
N GLY A 52 1.20 -8.41 -13.81
CA GLY A 52 2.16 -8.79 -12.78
C GLY A 52 1.61 -9.92 -11.93
N LYS A 53 2.46 -10.43 -11.02
CA LYS A 53 2.06 -11.49 -10.09
C LYS A 53 1.37 -10.95 -8.85
N PHE A 54 1.83 -9.80 -8.35
CA PHE A 54 1.36 -9.20 -7.10
C PHE A 54 0.94 -7.77 -7.33
N LYS A 55 -0.11 -7.32 -6.64
CA LYS A 55 -0.51 -5.92 -6.58
C LYS A 55 0.35 -5.16 -5.55
N VAL A 56 0.49 -3.85 -5.75
CA VAL A 56 1.26 -2.98 -4.85
C VAL A 56 0.47 -2.72 -3.57
N ILE A 57 1.16 -2.71 -2.42
CA ILE A 57 0.66 -2.19 -1.14
C ILE A 57 1.53 -1.04 -0.63
N ARG A 58 0.91 -0.09 0.08
CA ARG A 58 1.54 1.15 0.56
C ARG A 58 1.21 1.45 2.03
N GLY A 59 1.98 2.35 2.62
CA GLY A 59 1.70 2.95 3.93
C GLY A 59 2.23 2.17 5.13
N GLY A 60 2.35 0.84 5.02
CA GLY A 60 2.74 0.00 6.15
C GLY A 60 1.60 -0.22 7.14
N SER A 61 1.78 -1.16 8.05
CA SER A 61 0.75 -1.55 9.03
C SER A 61 1.22 -1.41 10.47
N TRP A 62 0.33 -1.67 11.42
CA TRP A 62 0.57 -1.58 12.85
C TRP A 62 1.72 -2.47 13.36
N ASP A 63 2.12 -3.50 12.61
CA ASP A 63 3.21 -4.44 12.92
C ASP A 63 4.56 -4.05 12.29
N LEU A 64 4.63 -2.98 11.49
CA LEU A 64 5.89 -2.48 10.95
C LEU A 64 6.66 -1.62 11.96
N THR A 65 7.98 -1.58 11.77
CA THR A 65 8.86 -0.63 12.48
C THR A 65 8.78 0.76 11.84
N PRO A 66 8.96 1.85 12.61
CA PRO A 66 8.86 3.22 12.08
C PRO A 66 9.78 3.52 10.89
N GLU A 67 10.97 2.92 10.84
CA GLU A 67 11.96 3.09 9.77
C GLU A 67 11.44 2.58 8.42
N ASN A 68 10.46 1.68 8.47
CA ASN A 68 9.83 1.08 7.30
C ASN A 68 8.53 1.79 6.89
N LEU A 69 8.02 2.75 7.68
CA LEU A 69 6.80 3.53 7.39
C LEU A 69 7.06 4.75 6.47
N ARG A 70 8.00 4.64 5.54
CA ARG A 70 8.33 5.71 4.59
C ARG A 70 7.25 5.82 3.51
N SER A 71 6.85 7.05 3.18
CA SER A 71 5.86 7.32 2.11
C SER A 71 6.27 6.78 0.74
N ALA A 72 7.58 6.74 0.46
CA ALA A 72 8.14 6.21 -0.76
C ALA A 72 8.28 4.67 -0.77
N ARG A 73 8.07 3.98 0.36
CA ARG A 73 8.16 2.52 0.39
C ARG A 73 7.04 1.94 -0.46
N ARG A 74 7.42 1.03 -1.35
CA ARG A 74 6.53 0.15 -2.10
C ARG A 74 6.78 -1.25 -1.57
N ASP A 75 5.72 -1.97 -1.28
CA ASP A 75 5.81 -3.38 -0.95
C ASP A 75 4.80 -4.15 -1.81
N LEU A 76 4.90 -5.47 -1.74
CA LEU A 76 4.02 -6.38 -2.45
C LEU A 76 3.41 -7.36 -1.47
N ASN A 77 2.17 -7.75 -1.71
CA ASN A 77 1.48 -8.64 -0.81
C ASN A 77 1.84 -10.11 -1.14
N THR A 78 2.88 -10.64 -0.49
CA THR A 78 3.24 -12.08 -0.59
C THR A 78 2.43 -12.91 0.40
N PRO A 79 1.92 -14.09 0.01
CA PRO A 79 1.41 -15.07 0.96
C PRO A 79 2.52 -15.60 1.87
N SER A 80 2.21 -15.84 3.14
CA SER A 80 3.10 -16.56 4.06
C SER A 80 2.97 -18.10 3.95
N THR A 81 2.03 -18.59 3.14
CA THR A 81 1.70 -20.00 2.94
C THR A 81 1.53 -20.33 1.44
N THR A 82 1.17 -21.57 1.12
CA THR A 82 1.22 -22.19 -0.22
C THR A 82 0.30 -21.59 -1.31
N ASP A 83 -0.51 -20.58 -1.03
CA ASP A 83 -1.43 -19.95 -2.02
C ASP A 83 -0.73 -18.85 -2.87
N TYR A 84 0.33 -19.22 -3.57
CA TYR A 84 1.20 -18.31 -4.33
C TYR A 84 0.57 -17.65 -5.57
N ASP A 85 -0.60 -18.09 -6.01
CA ASP A 85 -1.17 -17.72 -7.30
C ASP A 85 -2.35 -16.74 -7.24
N SER A 86 -2.75 -16.29 -6.04
CA SER A 86 -3.79 -15.26 -5.90
C SER A 86 -3.21 -13.85 -5.79
N PRO A 87 -3.42 -12.96 -6.78
CA PRO A 87 -3.00 -11.56 -6.69
C PRO A 87 -3.83 -10.74 -5.69
N ALA A 88 -4.92 -11.31 -5.16
CA ALA A 88 -5.85 -10.69 -4.22
C ALA A 88 -5.73 -11.25 -2.80
N TYR A 89 -4.54 -11.75 -2.43
CA TYR A 89 -4.31 -12.35 -1.12
C TYR A 89 -4.64 -11.41 0.04
N ARG A 90 -5.36 -11.89 1.05
CA ARG A 90 -5.77 -11.07 2.19
C ARG A 90 -4.88 -11.37 3.39
N ASN A 91 -4.11 -10.37 3.82
CA ASN A 91 -3.43 -10.38 5.09
C ASN A 91 -4.28 -9.66 6.15
N PHE A 92 -4.16 -10.08 7.41
CA PHE A 92 -4.90 -9.49 8.54
C PHE A 92 -4.50 -8.02 8.82
N ASN A 93 -3.34 -7.60 8.33
CA ASN A 93 -2.82 -6.25 8.45
C ASN A 93 -2.98 -5.42 7.16
N SER A 94 -3.75 -5.92 6.18
CA SER A 94 -4.02 -5.24 4.91
C SER A 94 -5.48 -4.78 4.81
N GLY A 95 -5.66 -3.57 4.29
CA GLY A 95 -6.93 -2.95 3.93
C GLY A 95 -6.81 -2.20 2.60
N PHE A 96 -7.68 -1.21 2.39
CA PHE A 96 -7.65 -0.38 1.20
C PHE A 96 -8.30 0.98 1.48
N ARG A 97 -8.01 1.94 0.60
CA ARG A 97 -8.67 3.24 0.54
C ARG A 97 -9.11 3.50 -0.89
N CYS A 98 -10.36 3.90 -1.06
CA CYS A 98 -10.90 4.21 -2.37
C CYS A 98 -10.33 5.54 -2.90
N ALA A 99 -10.15 5.60 -4.22
CA ALA A 99 -9.95 6.82 -4.96
C ALA A 99 -11.04 6.94 -6.04
N LYS A 100 -11.34 8.16 -6.46
CA LYS A 100 -12.20 8.45 -7.60
C LYS A 100 -11.57 9.55 -8.44
N ASN A 101 -11.90 9.56 -9.72
CA ASN A 101 -11.58 10.70 -10.57
C ASN A 101 -12.35 11.94 -10.09
N GLN A 102 -11.78 13.12 -10.35
CA GLN A 102 -12.45 14.39 -10.12
C GLN A 102 -13.62 14.57 -11.08
#